data_AF-A0A455B072-F1
#
_entry.id   AF-A0A455B072-F1
#
_cell.length_a   1.000
_cell.length_b   1.000
_cell.length_c   1.000
_cell.angle_alpha   90.00
_cell.angle_beta   90.00
_cell.angle_gamma   90.00
#
_symmetry.space_group_name_H-M   'P 1'
#
loop_
_entity.id
_entity.type
_entity.pdbx_description
1 polymer ?
#
loop_
_entity_poly.entity_id
_entity_poly.type
_entity_poly.pdbx_seq_one_letter_code
_entity_poly.pdbx_strand_id
1 'polypeptide(L)'
;MNAIVALCHFCELHGPRTLFCTEVLHAPLPQGAGSGDGPGRGEQAEEEEGGIQMSSRIRAHSPAEGASAESSSPGPKKSDMCEGCRSLAAGHPGYISHDKETSIKYVSHQHPNHPQLFSIVRQACVRSLSCEVCPGREGPIFFGDEQHGFVFSHTFFIKDSLARGFQRWYSIIAIMMDRIYLINSWPFLLGKIRGIIDELQGKALKVFEAEQFGCPQRAQRMNTAFTPFLHQRNGNAARSLTSLTNDDGLWACLHTSFAWLLKACGSRLTEKLLEGAPTEDTLVQMEQLADLEEESESWGNSEAEEEEKAPVLPEGAEGRELTKCPADSSLLSDGGHWQPRKLSVFKSLRHMRQVLGAPSFRTLAWHVLMGNQVIWKSRDADLVHSAFEVLRTMLPVGCVRVIPYSSQYEEAYRCNFLGLGPHVQIPPHVLASGACRVALG
;
A
#
# COMPACT_ATOMS: atom_id res chain seq x y z
N MET A 1 0.80 8.63 -4.77
CA MET A 1 0.55 10.02 -5.22
C MET A 1 -0.89 10.10 -5.67
N ASN A 2 -1.71 10.94 -5.04
CA ASN A 2 -3.06 11.23 -5.52
C ASN A 2 -3.01 12.48 -6.41
N ALA A 3 -2.89 12.26 -7.72
CA ALA A 3 -2.86 13.32 -8.71
C ALA A 3 -3.81 12.98 -9.86
N ILE A 4 -4.39 14.02 -10.48
CA ILE A 4 -5.26 13.89 -11.65
C ILE A 4 -4.66 14.74 -12.75
N VAL A 5 -4.46 14.15 -13.93
CA VAL A 5 -4.07 14.89 -15.14
C VAL A 5 -5.27 14.98 -16.05
N ALA A 6 -5.58 16.16 -16.56
CA ALA A 6 -6.71 16.36 -17.45
C ALA A 6 -6.41 17.31 -18.62
N LEU A 7 -7.00 17.01 -19.77
CA LEU A 7 -7.05 17.87 -20.94
C LEU A 7 -8.37 18.65 -20.96
N CYS A 8 -8.25 19.96 -21.06
CA CYS A 8 -9.35 20.91 -21.10
C CYS A 8 -9.35 21.68 -22.43
N HIS A 9 -10.53 22.15 -22.84
CA HIS A 9 -10.75 22.90 -24.06
C HIS A 9 -11.76 24.02 -23.82
N PHE A 10 -11.52 25.19 -24.40
CA PHE A 10 -12.48 26.28 -24.41
C PHE A 10 -13.35 26.20 -25.67
N CYS A 11 -14.60 25.78 -25.50
CA CYS A 11 -15.58 25.77 -26.58
C CYS A 11 -16.32 27.09 -26.67
N GLU A 12 -16.37 27.71 -27.85
CA GLU A 12 -17.12 28.95 -28.08
C GLU A 12 -18.64 28.80 -27.81
N LEU A 13 -19.19 27.59 -27.92
CA LEU A 13 -20.61 27.30 -27.66
C LEU A 13 -20.89 26.93 -26.20
N HIS A 14 -20.00 26.18 -25.56
CA HIS A 14 -20.25 25.54 -24.26
C HIS A 14 -19.36 26.04 -23.12
N GLY A 15 -18.43 26.97 -23.41
CA GLY A 15 -17.41 27.46 -22.48
C GLY A 15 -16.28 26.44 -22.24
N PRO A 16 -15.53 26.60 -21.13
CA PRO A 16 -14.52 25.64 -20.69
C PRO A 16 -15.14 24.26 -20.53
N ARG A 17 -14.48 23.21 -21.00
CA ARG A 17 -14.90 21.80 -20.86
C ARG A 17 -13.69 20.90 -20.68
N THR A 18 -13.87 19.87 -19.84
CA THR A 18 -12.91 18.78 -19.70
C THR A 18 -13.17 17.76 -20.79
N LEU A 19 -12.12 17.36 -21.51
CA LEU A 19 -12.18 16.38 -22.58
C LEU A 19 -11.68 15.02 -22.12
N PHE A 20 -10.63 14.96 -21.32
CA PHE A 20 -10.03 13.70 -20.95
C PHE A 20 -9.35 13.85 -19.60
N CYS A 21 -9.58 12.94 -18.67
CA CYS A 21 -8.93 12.92 -17.37
C CYS A 21 -8.37 11.53 -17.09
N THR A 22 -7.17 11.49 -16.53
CA THR A 22 -6.50 10.29 -16.03
C THR A 22 -6.32 10.41 -14.53
N GLU A 23 -6.85 9.43 -13.80
CA GLU A 23 -6.77 9.32 -12.35
C GLU A 23 -5.97 8.09 -11.92
N VAL A 24 -5.35 8.19 -10.75
CA VAL A 24 -4.60 7.11 -10.11
C VAL A 24 -5.52 6.40 -9.11
N LEU A 25 -5.72 5.11 -9.29
CA LEU A 25 -6.47 4.27 -8.36
C LEU A 25 -5.51 3.31 -7.65
N HIS A 26 -5.39 3.45 -6.33
CA HIS A 26 -4.68 2.50 -5.50
C HIS A 26 -5.57 1.29 -5.23
N ALA A 27 -5.08 0.08 -5.51
CA ALA A 27 -5.75 -1.13 -5.03
C ALA A 27 -5.75 -1.11 -3.49
N PRO A 28 -6.87 -1.44 -2.82
CA PRO A 28 -6.83 -1.65 -1.38
C PRO A 28 -5.81 -2.74 -1.09
N LEU A 29 -4.87 -2.49 -0.18
CA LEU A 29 -4.04 -3.55 0.39
C LEU A 29 -4.97 -4.64 0.92
N PRO A 30 -4.65 -5.94 0.74
CA PRO A 30 -5.40 -7.00 1.38
C PRO A 30 -5.32 -6.80 2.90
N GLN A 31 -6.41 -6.33 3.50
CA GLN A 31 -6.57 -6.33 4.95
C GLN A 31 -6.49 -7.79 5.38
N GLY A 32 -5.47 -8.09 6.19
CA GLY A 32 -5.25 -9.41 6.76
C GLY A 32 -6.53 -9.94 7.40
N ALA A 33 -6.75 -11.23 7.23
CA ALA A 33 -7.87 -11.96 7.82
C ALA A 33 -7.89 -11.76 9.35
N GLY A 34 -8.73 -10.85 9.81
CA GLY A 34 -9.12 -10.70 11.21
C GLY A 34 -10.42 -11.46 11.43
N SER A 35 -10.31 -12.59 12.12
CA SER A 35 -11.38 -13.49 12.54
C SER A 35 -12.57 -12.75 13.15
N GLY A 36 -13.79 -13.16 12.77
CA GLY A 36 -15.02 -12.69 13.39
C GLY A 36 -15.24 -13.30 14.78
N ASP A 37 -15.76 -12.51 15.72
CA ASP A 37 -17.06 -12.75 16.38
C ASP A 37 -17.39 -11.67 17.42
N GLY A 38 -18.68 -11.32 17.53
CA GLY A 38 -19.27 -10.68 18.73
C GLY A 38 -20.01 -9.34 18.53
N PRO A 39 -21.34 -9.25 18.78
CA PRO A 39 -22.15 -8.06 18.51
C PRO A 39 -22.39 -7.14 19.73
N GLY A 40 -22.38 -5.82 19.47
CA GLY A 40 -23.28 -4.83 20.08
C GLY A 40 -22.83 -4.11 21.36
N ARG A 41 -22.62 -2.79 21.26
CA ARG A 41 -23.36 -1.73 22.00
C ARG A 41 -22.85 -0.34 21.57
N GLY A 42 -23.75 0.59 21.29
CA GLY A 42 -23.40 1.97 20.91
C GLY A 42 -23.12 2.86 22.13
N GLU A 43 -22.34 3.92 21.92
CA GLU A 43 -22.73 5.32 22.15
C GLU A 43 -21.57 6.31 21.89
N GLN A 44 -21.95 7.42 21.23
CA GLN A 44 -21.45 8.79 21.34
C GLN A 44 -20.14 9.22 20.65
N ALA A 45 -20.26 10.43 20.10
CA ALA A 45 -19.38 11.14 19.19
C ALA A 45 -18.32 11.97 19.92
N GLU A 46 -17.15 12.11 19.29
CA GLU A 46 -16.32 13.33 19.38
C GLU A 46 -15.77 13.64 17.98
N GLU A 47 -15.89 14.91 17.59
CA GLU A 47 -15.36 15.52 16.38
C GLU A 47 -13.86 15.81 16.58
N GLU A 48 -12.98 15.36 15.67
CA GLU A 48 -11.85 16.18 15.21
C GLU A 48 -11.11 15.60 13.99
N GLU A 49 -10.62 16.56 13.18
CA GLU A 49 -9.65 16.52 12.08
C GLU A 49 -9.93 15.73 10.79
N GLY A 50 -10.31 16.51 9.77
CA GLY A 50 -10.49 16.11 8.39
C GLY A 50 -9.18 15.85 7.65
N GLY A 51 -8.90 14.57 7.42
CA GLY A 51 -8.13 14.11 6.27
C GLY A 51 -9.07 13.47 5.25
N ILE A 52 -9.21 14.08 4.07
CA ILE A 52 -10.02 13.49 2.99
C ILE A 52 -9.22 12.32 2.38
N GLN A 53 -9.51 11.10 2.86
CA GLN A 53 -8.91 9.86 2.34
C GLN A 53 -9.60 9.48 1.01
N MET A 54 -8.89 9.65 -0.10
CA MET A 54 -9.34 9.22 -1.44
C MET A 54 -9.24 7.68 -1.55
N SER A 55 -10.25 6.96 -1.06
CA SER A 55 -10.43 5.52 -1.30
C SER A 55 -11.72 5.28 -2.06
N SER A 56 -11.61 4.86 -3.33
CA SER A 56 -12.76 4.48 -4.15
C SER A 56 -13.14 3.02 -3.91
N ARG A 57 -14.30 2.79 -3.30
CA ARG A 57 -14.99 1.49 -3.34
C ARG A 57 -15.90 1.44 -4.58
N ILE A 58 -15.67 0.47 -5.45
CA ILE A 58 -16.56 0.19 -6.59
C ILE A 58 -17.80 -0.54 -6.04
N ARG A 59 -18.97 0.10 -6.02
CA ARG A 59 -20.26 -0.60 -5.95
C ARG A 59 -20.81 -0.73 -7.37
N ALA A 60 -20.90 -1.97 -7.85
CA ALA A 60 -21.71 -2.29 -9.02
C ALA A 60 -23.19 -2.31 -8.59
N HIS A 61 -24.00 -1.41 -9.13
CA HIS A 61 -25.45 -1.51 -9.06
C HIS A 61 -25.99 -1.83 -10.47
N SER A 62 -26.58 -3.02 -10.61
CA SER A 62 -27.38 -3.41 -11.78
C SER A 62 -28.67 -2.58 -11.85
N PRO A 63 -29.23 -2.33 -13.05
CA PRO A 63 -30.45 -1.55 -13.19
C PRO A 63 -31.68 -2.43 -12.95
N ALA A 64 -32.58 -1.99 -12.07
CA ALA A 64 -33.91 -2.56 -11.94
C ALA A 64 -34.86 -1.84 -12.89
N GLU A 65 -35.49 -2.60 -13.80
CA GLU A 65 -36.68 -2.18 -14.54
C GLU A 65 -37.90 -2.09 -13.61
N GLY A 66 -38.73 -1.06 -13.80
CA GLY A 66 -39.99 -0.90 -13.07
C GLY A 66 -40.69 0.42 -13.38
N ALA A 67 -41.67 0.34 -14.28
CA ALA A 67 -42.65 1.32 -14.77
C ALA A 67 -43.13 2.43 -13.78
N SER A 68 -43.39 3.63 -14.31
CA SER A 68 -44.77 4.16 -14.49
C SER A 68 -44.85 5.65 -14.89
N ALA A 69 -45.80 5.91 -15.79
CA ALA A 69 -46.65 7.10 -15.98
C ALA A 69 -46.09 8.40 -16.61
N GLU A 70 -46.75 8.77 -17.72
CA GLU A 70 -46.62 10.01 -18.48
C GLU A 70 -47.02 11.26 -17.68
N SER A 71 -46.27 12.36 -17.88
CA SER A 71 -46.86 13.71 -17.91
C SER A 71 -46.00 14.64 -18.78
N SER A 72 -46.70 15.39 -19.63
CA SER A 72 -46.19 16.22 -20.72
C SER A 72 -45.76 17.61 -20.24
N SER A 73 -44.54 18.02 -20.59
CA SER A 73 -44.08 19.42 -20.62
C SER A 73 -42.80 19.53 -21.47
N PRO A 74 -42.69 20.44 -22.47
CA PRO A 74 -41.49 20.57 -23.28
C PRO A 74 -40.48 21.48 -22.56
N GLY A 75 -39.76 20.92 -21.58
CA GLY A 75 -38.52 21.51 -21.05
C GLY A 75 -37.32 21.15 -21.96
N PRO A 76 -36.23 21.95 -21.96
CA PRO A 76 -35.11 21.75 -22.86
C PRO A 76 -34.46 20.39 -22.57
N LYS A 77 -34.40 19.54 -23.60
CA LYS A 77 -33.72 18.24 -23.57
C LYS A 77 -32.25 18.45 -23.12
N LYS A 78 -31.74 17.54 -22.29
CA LYS A 78 -30.31 17.43 -21.90
C LYS A 78 -29.43 17.83 -23.09
N SER A 79 -28.68 18.91 -22.94
CA SER A 79 -27.93 19.59 -23.99
C SER A 79 -27.12 18.62 -24.85
N ASP A 80 -27.43 18.55 -26.16
CA ASP A 80 -26.59 17.88 -27.14
C ASP A 80 -25.20 18.54 -27.14
N MET A 81 -24.21 17.87 -26.53
CA MET A 81 -22.82 18.32 -26.56
C MET A 81 -22.31 18.30 -28.01
N CYS A 82 -21.61 19.34 -28.47
CA CYS A 82 -20.98 19.33 -29.80
C CYS A 82 -19.83 18.31 -29.87
N GLU A 83 -19.45 17.92 -31.09
CA GLU A 83 -18.41 16.93 -31.35
C GLU A 83 -17.07 17.28 -30.68
N GLY A 84 -16.63 18.54 -30.72
CA GLY A 84 -15.39 18.97 -30.08
C GLY A 84 -15.41 19.03 -28.55
N CYS A 85 -16.58 18.86 -27.93
CA CYS A 85 -16.69 18.69 -26.48
C CYS A 85 -16.82 17.22 -26.06
N ARG A 86 -16.80 16.27 -27.01
CA ARG A 86 -16.83 14.83 -26.75
C ARG A 86 -15.45 14.25 -27.07
N SER A 87 -14.90 13.46 -26.16
CA SER A 87 -13.64 12.76 -26.40
C SER A 87 -13.87 11.34 -26.88
N LEU A 88 -14.53 10.54 -26.04
CA LEU A 88 -14.81 9.13 -26.29
C LEU A 88 -16.20 8.95 -26.93
N ALA A 89 -16.36 7.89 -27.73
CA ALA A 89 -17.65 7.52 -28.30
C ALA A 89 -18.69 7.23 -27.20
N ALA A 90 -19.97 7.45 -27.52
CA ALA A 90 -21.06 7.18 -26.58
C ALA A 90 -21.05 5.70 -26.16
N GLY A 91 -20.88 5.45 -24.86
CA GLY A 91 -20.82 4.08 -24.30
C GLY A 91 -19.41 3.47 -24.21
N HIS A 92 -18.34 4.18 -24.59
CA HIS A 92 -16.97 3.68 -24.40
C HIS A 92 -16.62 3.61 -22.90
N PRO A 93 -16.14 2.47 -22.38
CA PRO A 93 -15.85 2.28 -20.95
C PRO A 93 -14.56 2.97 -20.46
N GLY A 94 -14.02 3.95 -21.19
CA GLY A 94 -12.70 4.54 -20.90
C GLY A 94 -11.51 3.62 -21.16
N TYR A 95 -10.32 4.05 -20.73
CA TYR A 95 -9.07 3.28 -20.80
C TYR A 95 -8.56 2.97 -19.40
N ILE A 96 -8.01 1.77 -19.21
CA ILE A 96 -7.42 1.35 -17.94
C ILE A 96 -6.07 0.69 -18.23
N SER A 97 -5.02 1.18 -17.60
CA SER A 97 -3.70 0.52 -17.58
C SER A 97 -3.34 0.14 -16.16
N HIS A 98 -2.66 -1.00 -16.01
CA HIS A 98 -2.27 -1.55 -14.72
C HIS A 98 -0.75 -1.67 -14.65
N ASP A 99 -0.16 -1.03 -13.64
CA ASP A 99 1.26 -1.14 -13.34
C ASP A 99 1.49 -2.32 -12.39
N LYS A 100 2.10 -3.39 -12.90
CA LYS A 100 2.30 -4.64 -12.16
C LYS A 100 3.25 -4.49 -10.98
N GLU A 101 4.22 -3.58 -11.07
CA GLU A 101 5.25 -3.37 -10.04
C GLU A 101 4.67 -2.70 -8.79
N THR A 102 3.83 -1.69 -9.00
CA THR A 102 3.27 -0.87 -7.91
C THR A 102 1.83 -1.25 -7.54
N SER A 103 1.21 -2.17 -8.29
CA SER A 103 -0.21 -2.52 -8.19
C SER A 103 -1.15 -1.30 -8.33
N ILE A 104 -0.71 -0.27 -9.06
CA ILE A 104 -1.46 0.96 -9.32
C ILE A 104 -2.22 0.83 -10.64
N LYS A 105 -3.47 1.28 -10.65
CA LYS A 105 -4.29 1.34 -11.88
C LYS A 105 -4.43 2.79 -12.30
N TYR A 106 -4.15 3.09 -13.57
CA TYR A 106 -4.44 4.38 -14.17
C TYR A 106 -5.71 4.27 -14.98
N VAL A 107 -6.73 5.03 -14.60
CA VAL A 107 -8.05 5.00 -15.23
C VAL A 107 -8.24 6.29 -15.99
N SER A 108 -8.76 6.24 -17.22
CA SER A 108 -9.03 7.45 -18.00
C SER A 108 -10.42 7.47 -18.62
N HIS A 109 -11.10 8.57 -18.39
CA HIS A 109 -12.45 8.86 -18.88
C HIS A 109 -12.57 10.32 -19.29
N GLN A 110 -13.71 10.73 -19.84
CA GLN A 110 -13.96 12.15 -20.12
C GLN A 110 -14.08 12.98 -18.84
N HIS A 111 -14.71 12.41 -17.82
CA HIS A 111 -14.94 13.02 -16.52
C HIS A 111 -14.68 11.98 -15.42
N PRO A 112 -14.21 12.39 -14.23
CA PRO A 112 -14.10 11.48 -13.10
C PRO A 112 -15.47 10.92 -12.71
N ASN A 113 -15.51 9.66 -12.28
CA ASN A 113 -16.75 9.01 -11.85
C ASN A 113 -17.24 9.52 -10.48
N HIS A 114 -16.30 9.94 -9.62
CA HIS A 114 -16.62 10.44 -8.28
C HIS A 114 -17.07 11.91 -8.33
N PRO A 115 -18.25 12.29 -7.79
CA PRO A 115 -18.79 13.65 -7.88
C PRO A 115 -17.88 14.74 -7.27
N GLN A 116 -17.17 14.44 -6.18
CA GLN A 116 -16.24 15.40 -5.58
C GLN A 116 -15.04 15.66 -6.51
N LEU A 117 -14.44 14.61 -7.10
CA LEU A 117 -13.38 14.76 -8.08
C LEU A 117 -13.86 15.50 -9.33
N PHE A 118 -15.08 15.22 -9.77
CA PHE A 118 -15.70 15.95 -10.87
C PHE A 118 -15.77 17.46 -10.57
N SER A 119 -16.21 17.85 -9.38
CA SER A 119 -16.29 19.27 -8.98
C SER A 119 -14.92 19.95 -8.97
N ILE A 120 -13.90 19.28 -8.44
CA ILE A 120 -12.52 19.76 -8.40
C ILE A 120 -11.96 19.95 -9.81
N VAL A 121 -12.05 18.92 -10.66
CA VAL A 121 -11.58 18.99 -12.05
C VAL A 121 -12.34 20.04 -12.84
N ARG A 122 -13.65 20.17 -12.61
CA ARG A 122 -14.48 21.18 -13.27
C ARG A 122 -14.05 22.60 -12.89
N GLN A 123 -13.81 22.85 -11.61
CA GLN A 123 -13.38 24.16 -11.11
C GLN A 123 -11.98 24.52 -11.63
N ALA A 124 -11.04 23.57 -11.59
CA ALA A 124 -9.70 23.75 -12.15
C ALA A 124 -9.73 24.07 -13.65
N CYS A 125 -10.57 23.38 -14.42
CA CYS A 125 -10.79 23.63 -15.84
C CYS A 125 -11.30 25.06 -16.11
N VAL A 126 -12.32 25.51 -15.37
CA VAL A 126 -12.89 26.85 -15.52
C VAL A 126 -11.86 27.93 -15.18
N ARG A 127 -11.15 27.78 -14.05
CA ARG A 127 -10.12 28.75 -13.65
C ARG A 127 -8.99 28.84 -14.68
N SER A 128 -8.47 27.69 -15.12
CA SER A 128 -7.39 27.57 -16.10
C SER A 128 -7.68 28.30 -17.42
N LEU A 129 -8.92 28.18 -17.94
CA LEU A 129 -9.29 28.70 -19.26
C LEU A 129 -10.04 30.04 -19.22
N SER A 130 -10.43 30.56 -18.05
CA SER A 130 -11.27 31.77 -17.96
C SER A 130 -10.84 32.80 -16.93
N CYS A 131 -10.10 32.42 -15.88
CA CYS A 131 -9.71 33.34 -14.82
C CYS A 131 -8.23 33.68 -14.88
N GLU A 132 -7.39 32.66 -15.06
CA GLU A 132 -5.95 32.82 -15.04
C GLU A 132 -5.44 33.25 -16.42
N VAL A 133 -4.53 34.23 -16.44
CA VAL A 133 -4.02 34.82 -17.68
C VAL A 133 -2.50 34.76 -17.68
N CYS A 134 -1.91 34.14 -18.72
CA CYS A 134 -0.48 34.26 -18.97
C CYS A 134 -0.20 35.29 -20.09
N PRO A 135 0.94 36.01 -20.04
CA PRO A 135 1.41 36.81 -21.17
C PRO A 135 1.53 35.95 -22.43
N GLY A 136 0.92 36.37 -23.54
CA GLY A 136 0.89 35.59 -24.79
C GLY A 136 -0.17 34.48 -24.84
N ARG A 137 -0.93 34.24 -23.76
CA ARG A 137 -2.03 33.24 -23.64
C ARG A 137 -1.61 31.76 -23.78
N GLU A 138 -0.33 31.50 -24.02
CA GLU A 138 0.28 30.17 -24.02
C GLU A 138 1.39 30.13 -22.95
N GLY A 139 1.35 29.11 -22.10
CA GLY A 139 2.36 28.91 -21.06
C GLY A 139 1.86 28.24 -19.78
N PRO A 140 2.79 27.91 -18.87
CA PRO A 140 2.48 27.27 -17.61
C PRO A 140 2.06 28.30 -16.55
N ILE A 141 1.06 27.94 -15.76
CA ILE A 141 0.47 28.72 -14.67
C ILE A 141 0.30 27.79 -13.47
N PHE A 142 0.61 28.29 -12.27
CA PHE A 142 0.32 27.63 -11.00
C PHE A 142 -0.79 28.41 -10.29
N PHE A 143 -1.81 27.72 -9.82
CA PHE A 143 -2.85 28.31 -8.97
C PHE A 143 -3.53 27.22 -8.15
N GLY A 144 -4.31 27.60 -7.14
CA GLY A 144 -5.13 26.67 -6.38
C GLY A 144 -5.24 27.05 -4.92
N ASP A 145 -5.98 26.24 -4.17
CA ASP A 145 -6.25 26.40 -2.75
C ASP A 145 -6.34 25.03 -2.07
N GLU A 146 -6.40 25.01 -0.74
CA GLU A 146 -6.44 23.76 0.04
C GLU A 146 -7.77 23.01 -0.11
N GLN A 147 -8.86 23.70 -0.49
CA GLN A 147 -10.20 23.09 -0.58
C GLN A 147 -10.41 22.35 -1.90
N HIS A 148 -9.91 22.91 -3.01
CA HIS A 148 -10.07 22.38 -4.37
C HIS A 148 -8.76 21.79 -4.93
N GLY A 149 -7.67 21.88 -4.17
CA GLY A 149 -6.35 21.44 -4.58
C GLY A 149 -5.55 22.48 -5.35
N PHE A 150 -4.26 22.16 -5.52
CA PHE A 150 -3.30 22.94 -6.28
C PHE A 150 -3.19 22.41 -7.70
N VAL A 151 -3.12 23.33 -8.66
CA VAL A 151 -3.22 23.06 -10.09
C VAL A 151 -2.00 23.63 -10.80
N PHE A 152 -1.31 22.75 -11.52
CA PHE A 152 -0.41 23.12 -12.60
C PHE A 152 -1.24 23.14 -13.88
N SER A 153 -1.20 24.24 -14.62
CA SER A 153 -1.97 24.40 -15.86
C SER A 153 -1.05 24.88 -16.97
N HIS A 154 -1.01 24.18 -18.09
CA HIS A 154 -0.30 24.64 -19.28
C HIS A 154 -1.30 24.89 -20.41
N THR A 155 -1.57 26.17 -20.68
CA THR A 155 -2.45 26.58 -21.77
C THR A 155 -1.68 26.62 -23.08
N PHE A 156 -2.32 26.22 -24.18
CA PHE A 156 -1.71 26.18 -25.51
C PHE A 156 -2.76 26.29 -26.61
N PHE A 157 -2.30 26.62 -27.83
CA PHE A 157 -3.17 26.72 -28.99
C PHE A 157 -2.95 25.57 -29.97
N ILE A 158 -4.03 25.08 -30.55
CA ILE A 158 -4.00 24.13 -31.67
C ILE A 158 -4.52 24.85 -32.91
N LYS A 159 -3.84 24.70 -34.05
CA LYS A 159 -4.29 25.31 -35.32
C LYS A 159 -5.52 24.57 -35.84
N ASP A 160 -6.53 25.33 -36.28
CA ASP A 160 -7.76 24.80 -36.86
C ASP A 160 -8.20 25.70 -38.01
N SER A 161 -8.25 25.17 -39.24
CA SER A 161 -8.61 25.95 -40.44
C SER A 161 -10.05 26.48 -40.39
N LEU A 162 -10.93 25.83 -39.61
CA LEU A 162 -12.34 26.16 -39.52
C LEU A 162 -12.67 27.11 -38.37
N ALA A 163 -11.76 27.25 -37.40
CA ALA A 163 -11.94 28.08 -36.22
C ALA A 163 -11.72 29.57 -36.52
N ARG A 164 -12.38 30.41 -35.73
CA ARG A 164 -12.12 31.86 -35.72
C ARG A 164 -10.68 32.11 -35.27
N GLY A 165 -9.93 32.91 -36.03
CA GLY A 165 -8.51 33.17 -35.74
C GLY A 165 -7.56 31.99 -35.99
N PHE A 166 -8.05 30.93 -36.67
CA PHE A 166 -7.30 29.72 -37.00
C PHE A 166 -6.70 28.95 -35.82
N GLN A 167 -7.23 29.17 -34.61
CA GLN A 167 -6.70 28.60 -33.38
C GLN A 167 -7.83 28.18 -32.46
N ARG A 168 -7.61 27.09 -31.74
CA ARG A 168 -8.46 26.57 -30.67
C ARG A 168 -7.66 26.57 -29.38
N TRP A 169 -8.31 26.93 -28.28
CA TRP A 169 -7.65 27.08 -27.00
C TRP A 169 -7.83 25.82 -26.15
N TYR A 170 -6.70 25.21 -25.77
CA TYR A 170 -6.62 24.02 -24.94
C TYR A 170 -5.75 24.27 -23.71
N SER A 171 -5.87 23.38 -22.73
CA SER A 171 -5.04 23.40 -21.53
C SER A 171 -4.84 21.99 -21.01
N ILE A 172 -3.60 21.60 -20.69
CA ILE A 172 -3.32 20.40 -19.90
C ILE A 172 -3.14 20.84 -18.45
N ILE A 173 -3.95 20.29 -17.56
CA ILE A 173 -3.89 20.56 -16.13
C ILE A 173 -3.45 19.32 -15.35
N ALA A 174 -2.67 19.51 -14.31
CA ALA A 174 -2.33 18.50 -13.32
C ALA A 174 -2.73 19.01 -11.94
N ILE A 175 -3.60 18.27 -11.25
CA ILE A 175 -4.20 18.64 -9.97
C ILE A 175 -3.59 17.74 -8.89
N MET A 176 -3.08 18.35 -7.82
CA MET A 176 -2.50 17.68 -6.66
C MET A 176 -2.98 18.36 -5.37
N MET A 177 -3.13 17.59 -4.29
CA MET A 177 -3.48 18.14 -2.98
C MET A 177 -2.28 18.77 -2.27
N ASP A 178 -1.08 18.24 -2.52
CA ASP A 178 0.16 18.75 -1.92
C ASP A 178 0.75 19.88 -2.78
N ARG A 179 0.73 21.10 -2.22
CA ARG A 179 1.32 22.31 -2.82
C ARG A 179 2.81 22.17 -3.08
N ILE A 180 3.57 21.75 -2.07
CA ILE A 180 5.02 21.76 -2.10
C ILE A 180 5.51 20.71 -3.08
N TYR A 181 4.89 19.53 -3.07
CA TYR A 181 5.18 18.48 -4.03
C TYR A 181 4.96 18.95 -5.48
N LEU A 182 3.83 19.62 -5.76
CA LEU A 182 3.53 20.12 -7.10
C LEU A 182 4.54 21.17 -7.58
N ILE A 183 4.92 22.11 -6.71
CA ILE A 183 5.92 23.15 -7.00
C ILE A 183 7.29 22.52 -7.26
N ASN A 184 7.73 21.58 -6.42
CA ASN A 184 9.00 20.85 -6.63
C ASN A 184 8.97 19.97 -7.89
N SER A 185 7.78 19.63 -8.37
CA SER A 185 7.55 18.88 -9.63
C SER A 185 7.40 19.75 -10.86
N TRP A 186 7.37 21.07 -10.69
CA TRP A 186 7.20 22.04 -11.78
C TRP A 186 8.13 21.84 -12.99
N PRO A 187 9.47 21.82 -12.85
CA PRO A 187 10.35 21.72 -14.03
C PRO A 187 10.18 20.38 -14.77
N PHE A 188 9.90 19.31 -14.04
CA PHE A 188 9.64 17.99 -14.61
C PHE A 188 8.32 17.98 -15.39
N LEU A 189 7.23 18.43 -14.76
CA LEU A 189 5.90 18.52 -15.38
C LEU A 189 5.94 19.41 -16.62
N LEU A 190 6.58 20.57 -16.53
CA LEU A 190 6.73 21.49 -17.65
C LEU A 190 7.42 20.83 -18.85
N GLY A 191 8.54 20.15 -18.64
CA GLY A 191 9.27 19.47 -19.72
C GLY A 191 8.45 18.37 -20.39
N LYS A 192 7.74 17.56 -19.60
CA LYS A 192 6.96 16.43 -20.15
C LYS A 192 5.64 16.87 -20.78
N ILE A 193 4.91 17.79 -20.17
CA ILE A 193 3.66 18.33 -20.72
C ILE A 193 3.95 19.11 -22.00
N ARG A 194 5.05 19.88 -22.06
CA ARG A 194 5.45 20.56 -23.30
C ARG A 194 5.70 19.56 -24.44
N GLY A 195 6.34 18.42 -24.17
CA GLY A 195 6.50 17.37 -25.18
C GLY A 195 5.18 16.84 -25.73
N ILE A 196 4.17 16.64 -24.87
CA ILE A 196 2.81 16.22 -25.29
C ILE A 196 2.16 17.32 -26.14
N ILE A 197 2.32 18.58 -25.76
CA ILE A 197 1.79 19.73 -26.50
C ILE A 197 2.44 19.85 -27.88
N ASP A 198 3.76 19.75 -27.96
CA ASP A 198 4.52 19.83 -29.22
C ASP A 198 4.09 18.71 -30.19
N GLU A 199 3.81 17.49 -29.68
CA GLU A 199 3.28 16.39 -30.49
C GLU A 199 1.87 16.70 -31.02
N LEU A 200 0.97 17.19 -30.16
CA LEU A 200 -0.40 17.58 -30.55
C LEU A 200 -0.40 18.72 -31.57
N GLN A 201 0.37 19.77 -31.32
CA GLN A 201 0.51 20.92 -32.21
C GLN A 201 1.13 20.50 -33.55
N GLY A 202 2.15 19.64 -33.55
CA GLY A 202 2.78 19.13 -34.76
C GLY A 202 1.84 18.32 -35.65
N LYS A 203 1.01 17.45 -35.06
CA LYS A 203 -0.03 16.70 -35.81
C LYS A 203 -1.09 17.65 -36.39
N ALA A 204 -1.60 18.57 -35.59
CA ALA A 204 -2.63 19.50 -36.03
C ALA A 204 -2.12 20.51 -37.08
N LEU A 205 -0.86 20.94 -37.00
CA LEU A 205 -0.25 21.84 -37.97
C LEU A 205 -0.20 21.19 -39.36
N LYS A 206 0.13 19.90 -39.46
CA LYS A 206 0.12 19.15 -40.73
C LYS A 206 -1.26 19.11 -41.36
N VAL A 207 -2.30 18.85 -40.56
CA VAL A 207 -3.70 18.86 -41.04
C VAL A 207 -4.10 20.26 -41.48
N PHE A 208 -3.75 21.28 -40.70
CA PHE A 208 -4.02 22.67 -41.03
C PHE A 208 -3.39 23.09 -42.37
N GLU A 209 -2.11 22.77 -42.59
CA GLU A 209 -1.40 23.09 -43.83
C GLU A 209 -2.00 22.37 -45.04
N ALA A 210 -2.35 21.09 -44.90
CA ALA A 210 -3.01 20.32 -45.96
C ALA A 210 -4.39 20.90 -46.33
N GLU A 211 -5.19 21.30 -45.34
CA GLU A 211 -6.49 21.93 -45.54
C GLU A 211 -6.37 23.31 -46.20
N GLN A 212 -5.36 24.12 -45.81
CA GLN A 212 -5.10 25.43 -46.41
C GLN A 212 -4.63 25.32 -47.86
N PHE A 213 -3.76 24.36 -48.17
CA PHE A 213 -3.29 24.10 -49.52
C PHE A 213 -4.43 23.69 -50.46
N GLY A 214 -5.38 22.89 -49.97
CA GLY A 214 -6.55 22.45 -50.74
C GLY A 214 -7.62 23.53 -50.96
N CYS A 215 -7.69 24.59 -50.13
CA CYS A 215 -8.73 25.61 -50.23
C CYS A 215 -8.23 27.04 -49.86
N PRO A 216 -7.46 27.71 -50.74
CA PRO A 216 -6.83 29.00 -50.44
C PRO A 216 -7.80 30.19 -50.29
N GLN A 217 -9.06 30.09 -50.77
CA GLN A 217 -10.05 31.17 -50.69
C GLN A 217 -10.57 31.46 -49.28
N ARG A 218 -10.29 30.59 -48.29
CA ARG A 218 -10.68 30.82 -46.88
C ARG A 218 -9.77 31.82 -46.16
N ALA A 219 -8.48 31.85 -46.51
CA ALA A 219 -7.51 32.81 -45.95
C ALA A 219 -7.91 34.28 -46.25
N GLN A 220 -8.64 34.55 -47.33
CA GLN A 220 -9.07 35.91 -47.67
C GLN A 220 -10.16 36.48 -46.75
N ARG A 221 -10.85 35.65 -45.94
CA ARG A 221 -11.85 36.13 -44.95
C ARG A 221 -11.23 36.63 -43.62
N MET A 222 -9.89 36.62 -43.52
CA MET A 222 -9.10 36.98 -42.33
C MET A 222 -9.36 38.38 -41.76
N ASN A 223 -9.86 39.34 -42.54
CA ASN A 223 -9.87 40.75 -42.14
C ASN A 223 -11.02 41.19 -41.21
N THR A 224 -11.87 40.28 -40.70
CA THR A 224 -13.15 40.71 -40.05
C THR A 224 -13.38 40.29 -38.60
N ALA A 225 -12.44 39.67 -37.87
CA ALA A 225 -12.86 38.93 -36.68
C ALA A 225 -11.92 38.91 -35.46
N PHE A 226 -11.43 40.06 -34.99
CA PHE A 226 -10.93 40.19 -33.62
C PHE A 226 -11.55 41.42 -32.90
N THR A 227 -12.79 41.26 -32.44
CA THR A 227 -13.40 42.10 -31.40
C THR A 227 -13.83 41.21 -30.22
N PRO A 228 -13.57 41.59 -28.95
CA PRO A 228 -13.60 40.66 -27.82
C PRO A 228 -14.87 40.81 -26.96
N PHE A 229 -16.07 40.77 -27.57
CA PHE A 229 -17.31 40.79 -26.79
C PHE A 229 -18.27 39.66 -27.20
N LEU A 230 -18.67 38.92 -26.18
CA LEU A 230 -19.64 37.82 -26.14
C LEU A 230 -20.95 38.30 -26.79
N HIS A 231 -21.41 37.58 -27.83
CA HIS A 231 -22.76 37.54 -28.45
C HIS A 231 -22.76 37.54 -30.00
N GLN A 232 -21.70 37.10 -30.66
CA GLN A 232 -21.79 36.70 -32.07
C GLN A 232 -22.13 35.21 -32.17
N ARG A 233 -23.43 34.93 -32.35
CA ARG A 233 -24.08 33.61 -32.48
C ARG A 233 -23.69 32.79 -33.72
N ASN A 234 -22.50 33.00 -34.30
CA ASN A 234 -21.99 32.30 -35.48
C ASN A 234 -20.66 31.56 -35.20
N GLY A 235 -20.49 31.02 -33.98
CA GLY A 235 -19.37 30.13 -33.69
C GLY A 235 -19.57 28.79 -34.40
N ASN A 236 -18.69 28.44 -35.34
CA ASN A 236 -18.67 27.10 -35.91
C ASN A 236 -18.45 26.09 -34.77
N ALA A 237 -19.26 25.02 -34.74
CA ALA A 237 -19.13 23.97 -33.75
C ALA A 237 -17.68 23.48 -33.67
N ALA A 238 -17.20 23.19 -32.46
CA ALA A 238 -15.86 22.66 -32.28
C ALA A 238 -15.76 21.29 -32.95
N ARG A 239 -14.73 21.09 -33.78
CA ARG A 239 -14.37 19.76 -34.31
C ARG A 239 -13.79 18.90 -33.20
N SER A 240 -13.95 17.58 -33.32
CA SER A 240 -13.26 16.65 -32.41
C SER A 240 -11.76 16.81 -32.52
N LEU A 241 -11.05 16.57 -31.41
CA LEU A 241 -9.59 16.62 -31.41
C LEU A 241 -8.97 15.58 -32.35
N THR A 242 -9.61 14.41 -32.50
CA THR A 242 -9.21 13.36 -33.44
C THR A 242 -9.26 13.83 -34.90
N SER A 243 -10.27 14.64 -35.27
CA SER A 243 -10.37 15.23 -36.61
C SER A 243 -9.30 16.32 -36.84
N LEU A 244 -8.96 17.09 -35.80
CA LEU A 244 -7.92 18.12 -35.90
C LEU A 244 -6.52 17.54 -36.08
N THR A 245 -6.24 16.38 -35.49
CA THR A 245 -4.92 15.73 -35.57
C THR A 245 -4.85 14.63 -36.63
N ASN A 246 -5.99 14.24 -37.22
CA ASN A 246 -6.14 13.09 -38.11
C ASN A 246 -5.51 11.80 -37.51
N ASP A 247 -5.79 11.57 -36.23
CA ASP A 247 -5.24 10.46 -35.45
C ASP A 247 -6.37 9.74 -34.70
N ASP A 248 -6.76 8.56 -35.17
CA ASP A 248 -7.82 7.75 -34.59
C ASP A 248 -7.41 7.13 -33.24
N GLY A 249 -6.09 6.92 -33.03
CA GLY A 249 -5.52 6.37 -31.81
C GLY A 249 -5.21 7.41 -30.74
N LEU A 250 -5.55 8.69 -30.97
CA LEU A 250 -5.13 9.82 -30.16
C LEU A 250 -5.40 9.63 -28.65
N TRP A 251 -6.61 9.18 -28.29
CA TRP A 251 -7.01 9.05 -26.89
C TRP A 251 -6.27 7.91 -26.18
N ALA A 252 -5.92 6.84 -26.90
CA ALA A 252 -5.10 5.76 -26.36
C ALA A 252 -3.64 6.20 -26.14
N CYS A 253 -3.09 7.00 -27.08
CA CYS A 253 -1.77 7.60 -26.94
C CYS A 253 -1.73 8.62 -25.79
N LEU A 254 -2.76 9.45 -25.64
CA LEU A 254 -2.91 10.37 -24.52
C LEU A 254 -3.05 9.64 -23.18
N HIS A 255 -3.85 8.56 -23.13
CA HIS A 255 -3.93 7.70 -21.94
C HIS A 255 -2.55 7.21 -21.52
N THR A 256 -1.78 6.65 -22.47
CA THR A 256 -0.44 6.12 -22.20
C THR A 256 0.50 7.21 -21.72
N SER A 257 0.44 8.39 -22.35
CA SER A 257 1.26 9.55 -22.00
C SER A 257 0.93 10.09 -20.60
N PHE A 258 -0.35 10.20 -20.26
CA PHE A 258 -0.80 10.68 -18.94
C PHE A 258 -0.53 9.65 -17.84
N ALA A 259 -0.75 8.36 -18.11
CA ALA A 259 -0.40 7.28 -17.17
C ALA A 259 1.11 7.24 -16.91
N TRP A 260 1.93 7.36 -17.96
CA TRP A 260 3.38 7.45 -17.82
C TRP A 260 3.80 8.71 -17.06
N LEU A 261 3.20 9.86 -17.35
CA LEU A 261 3.45 11.12 -16.63
C LEU A 261 3.17 10.96 -15.13
N LEU A 262 2.04 10.36 -14.77
CA LEU A 262 1.66 10.10 -13.38
C LEU A 262 2.63 9.11 -12.71
N LYS A 263 2.98 7.99 -13.37
CA LYS A 263 3.95 7.01 -12.86
C LYS A 263 5.31 7.67 -12.61
N ALA A 264 5.84 8.35 -13.62
CA ALA A 264 7.17 8.97 -13.56
C ALA A 264 7.22 10.16 -12.59
N CYS A 265 6.13 10.92 -12.44
CA CYS A 265 6.05 11.95 -11.42
C CYS A 265 6.07 11.32 -10.02
N GLY A 266 5.25 10.29 -9.80
CA GLY A 266 5.11 9.61 -8.51
C GLY A 266 6.39 8.91 -8.03
N SER A 267 7.19 8.35 -8.94
CA SER A 267 8.44 7.66 -8.59
C SER A 267 9.66 8.59 -8.48
N ARG A 268 9.52 9.88 -8.76
CA ARG A 268 10.64 10.83 -8.84
C ARG A 268 11.22 11.23 -7.48
N LEU A 269 10.34 11.46 -6.52
CA LEU A 269 10.70 11.85 -5.16
C LEU A 269 10.36 10.67 -4.24
N THR A 270 11.38 9.92 -3.85
CA THR A 270 11.26 8.83 -2.90
C THR A 270 11.91 9.25 -1.58
N GLU A 271 11.18 9.01 -0.50
CA GLU A 271 11.73 9.17 0.83
C GLU A 271 12.59 7.94 1.15
N LYS A 272 13.84 8.17 1.53
CA LYS A 272 14.72 7.11 2.06
C LYS A 272 14.79 7.29 3.57
N LEU A 273 13.93 6.58 4.28
CA LEU A 273 14.02 6.45 5.73
C LEU A 273 15.27 5.63 6.06
N LEU A 274 16.12 6.19 6.92
CA LEU A 274 17.28 5.48 7.45
C LEU A 274 16.92 5.08 8.88
N GLU A 275 16.86 3.78 9.12
CA GLU A 275 16.72 3.24 10.46
C GLU A 275 18.05 3.39 11.22
N GLY A 276 17.97 3.53 12.55
CA GLY A 276 19.15 3.54 13.39
C GLY A 276 19.88 2.20 13.35
N ALA A 277 21.10 2.16 13.87
CA ALA A 277 21.80 0.89 14.01
C ALA A 277 20.97 -0.07 14.89
N PRO A 278 20.80 -1.34 14.49
CA PRO A 278 20.10 -2.33 15.31
C PRO A 278 20.81 -2.48 16.66
N THR A 279 20.04 -2.83 17.69
CA THR A 279 20.63 -3.11 19.01
C THR A 279 21.43 -4.40 18.97
N GLU A 280 22.42 -4.54 19.85
CA GLU A 280 23.22 -5.76 20.02
C GLU A 280 22.35 -7.02 20.15
N ASP A 281 21.26 -6.94 20.93
CA ASP A 281 20.34 -8.07 21.10
C ASP A 281 19.65 -8.47 19.77
N THR A 282 19.32 -7.48 18.92
CA THR A 282 18.74 -7.75 17.59
C THR A 282 19.76 -8.41 16.68
N LEU A 283 21.02 -7.94 16.68
CA LEU A 283 22.10 -8.52 15.88
C LEU A 283 22.35 -9.98 16.25
N VAL A 284 22.52 -10.25 17.55
CA VAL A 284 22.77 -11.61 18.03
C VAL A 284 21.58 -12.54 17.74
N GLN A 285 20.35 -12.06 17.88
CA GLN A 285 19.17 -12.86 17.51
C GLN A 285 19.12 -13.19 16.02
N MET A 286 19.49 -12.24 15.16
CA MET A 286 19.56 -12.48 13.72
C MET A 286 20.63 -13.51 13.37
N GLU A 287 21.82 -13.42 13.99
CA GLU A 287 22.89 -14.42 13.82
C GLU A 287 22.45 -15.81 14.29
N GLN A 288 21.84 -15.91 15.48
CA GLN A 288 21.33 -17.18 15.99
C GLN A 288 20.24 -17.80 15.11
N LEU A 289 19.36 -16.99 14.53
CA LEU A 289 18.34 -17.48 13.59
C LEU A 289 18.97 -17.96 12.28
N ALA A 290 19.96 -17.23 11.75
CA ALA A 290 20.67 -17.63 10.54
C ALA A 290 21.43 -18.95 10.73
N ASP A 291 22.14 -19.12 11.85
CA ASP A 291 22.84 -20.36 12.18
C ASP A 291 21.87 -21.56 12.26
N LEU A 292 20.67 -21.36 12.84
CA LEU A 292 19.64 -22.40 12.91
C LEU A 292 19.06 -22.77 11.53
N GLU A 293 18.90 -21.78 10.65
CA GLU A 293 18.47 -22.00 9.27
C GLU A 293 19.54 -22.83 8.52
N GLU A 294 20.82 -22.47 8.62
CA GLU A 294 21.93 -23.23 8.01
C GLU A 294 22.04 -24.66 8.54
N GLU A 295 21.91 -24.84 9.86
CA GLU A 295 21.86 -26.17 10.45
C GLU A 295 20.67 -26.97 9.89
N SER A 296 19.47 -26.40 9.81
CA SER A 296 18.29 -27.13 9.31
C SER A 296 18.42 -27.60 7.85
N GLU A 297 19.05 -26.79 6.99
CA GLU A 297 19.30 -27.12 5.59
C GLU A 297 20.33 -28.24 5.44
N SER A 298 21.30 -28.34 6.35
CA SER A 298 22.31 -29.41 6.36
C SER A 298 21.72 -30.79 6.67
N TRP A 299 20.68 -30.89 7.49
CA TRP A 299 20.02 -32.16 7.82
C TRP A 299 18.97 -32.58 6.78
N GLY A 300 18.36 -31.62 6.08
CA GLY A 300 17.41 -31.91 4.99
C GLY A 300 18.06 -32.57 3.77
N ASN A 301 19.39 -32.46 3.62
CA ASN A 301 20.14 -33.06 2.52
C ASN A 301 20.70 -34.46 2.85
N SER A 302 20.59 -34.95 4.08
CA SER A 302 21.14 -36.26 4.49
C SER A 302 20.11 -37.39 4.47
N GLU A 303 18.80 -37.09 4.45
CA GLU A 303 17.73 -38.11 4.45
C GLU A 303 17.32 -38.58 3.03
N ALA A 304 17.97 -38.08 1.97
CA ALA A 304 17.62 -38.43 0.58
C ALA A 304 18.44 -39.58 -0.03
N GLU A 305 19.44 -40.14 0.67
CA GLU A 305 20.38 -41.13 0.07
C GLU A 305 20.35 -42.54 0.68
N GLU A 306 19.44 -42.87 1.61
CA GLU A 306 19.34 -44.24 2.18
C GLU A 306 17.94 -44.86 2.07
N GLU A 307 17.37 -44.95 0.86
CA GLU A 307 16.36 -45.97 0.55
C GLU A 307 16.60 -46.57 -0.85
N GLU A 308 17.60 -47.45 -0.97
CA GLU A 308 17.59 -48.46 -2.03
C GLU A 308 18.21 -49.78 -1.57
N LYS A 309 17.40 -50.64 -0.93
CA LYS A 309 17.59 -52.10 -1.05
C LYS A 309 16.35 -52.89 -0.65
N ALA A 310 15.56 -53.27 -1.65
CA ALA A 310 14.54 -54.30 -1.51
C ALA A 310 15.16 -55.70 -1.39
N PRO A 311 14.47 -56.63 -0.70
CA PRO A 311 14.40 -58.00 -1.17
C PRO A 311 12.95 -58.47 -1.40
N VAL A 312 12.69 -58.78 -2.67
CA VAL A 312 11.80 -59.79 -3.28
C VAL A 312 10.84 -60.56 -2.36
N LEU A 313 9.53 -60.42 -2.63
CA LEU A 313 8.45 -61.34 -2.24
C LEU A 313 8.13 -62.33 -3.38
N PRO A 314 7.66 -63.55 -3.10
CA PRO A 314 6.82 -64.31 -4.02
C PRO A 314 5.32 -64.19 -3.66
N GLU A 315 4.52 -64.21 -4.72
CA GLU A 315 3.06 -64.12 -4.78
C GLU A 315 2.33 -65.28 -4.07
N GLY A 316 1.09 -65.02 -3.62
CA GLY A 316 0.10 -66.10 -3.44
C GLY A 316 -1.09 -65.81 -2.51
N ALA A 317 -2.23 -65.49 -3.13
CA ALA A 317 -3.60 -65.92 -2.77
C ALA A 317 -4.32 -65.39 -1.50
N GLU A 318 -5.41 -64.66 -1.80
CA GLU A 318 -6.79 -64.78 -1.27
C GLU A 318 -7.11 -64.68 0.24
N GLY A 319 -8.09 -63.83 0.57
CA GLY A 319 -9.17 -64.21 1.49
C GLY A 319 -9.34 -63.39 2.79
N ARG A 320 -10.32 -62.48 2.76
CA ARG A 320 -11.40 -62.28 3.75
C ARG A 320 -11.12 -62.08 5.27
N GLU A 321 -11.73 -61.00 5.77
CA GLU A 321 -12.53 -60.85 7.01
C GLU A 321 -11.91 -60.68 8.42
N LEU A 322 -12.35 -59.57 9.05
CA LEU A 322 -12.82 -59.40 10.44
C LEU A 322 -11.86 -59.72 11.63
N THR A 323 -11.67 -58.77 12.57
CA THR A 323 -12.46 -58.61 13.83
C THR A 323 -11.65 -57.94 14.97
N LYS A 324 -12.27 -56.91 15.54
CA LYS A 324 -12.30 -56.37 16.92
C LYS A 324 -11.55 -57.05 18.10
N CYS A 325 -11.13 -56.14 19.00
CA CYS A 325 -11.16 -56.16 20.49
C CYS A 325 -9.99 -56.81 21.26
N PRO A 326 -9.76 -56.48 22.57
CA PRO A 326 -10.65 -55.76 23.50
C PRO A 326 -10.02 -54.65 24.39
N ALA A 327 -10.94 -53.84 24.93
CA ALA A 327 -10.81 -53.12 26.20
C ALA A 327 -11.50 -53.94 27.31
N ASP A 328 -11.00 -53.83 28.54
CA ASP A 328 -11.71 -53.93 29.84
C ASP A 328 -10.67 -54.06 30.96
N SER A 329 -10.83 -53.61 32.21
CA SER A 329 -11.57 -52.53 32.86
C SER A 329 -11.22 -52.67 34.35
N SER A 330 -11.12 -51.56 35.09
CA SER A 330 -11.45 -51.52 36.53
C SER A 330 -11.48 -50.08 37.04
N LEU A 331 -12.70 -49.58 37.21
CA LEU A 331 -13.06 -48.44 38.05
C LEU A 331 -13.10 -48.91 39.52
N LEU A 332 -12.79 -48.03 40.48
CA LEU A 332 -13.70 -47.55 41.55
C LEU A 332 -12.99 -46.61 42.55
N SER A 333 -13.62 -45.43 42.74
CA SER A 333 -13.68 -44.50 43.92
C SER A 333 -12.37 -43.92 44.51
N ASP A 334 -12.25 -42.66 44.92
CA ASP A 334 -13.21 -41.73 45.56
C ASP A 334 -12.78 -40.26 45.36
N GLY A 335 -13.74 -39.33 45.53
CA GLY A 335 -13.64 -37.92 45.16
C GLY A 335 -12.66 -37.10 46.02
N GLY A 336 -11.83 -36.31 45.33
CA GLY A 336 -11.00 -35.27 45.93
C GLY A 336 -10.87 -34.08 44.99
N HIS A 337 -11.65 -33.03 45.26
CA HIS A 337 -11.46 -31.62 44.90
C HIS A 337 -10.28 -31.33 43.93
N TRP A 338 -10.56 -31.19 42.62
CA TRP A 338 -9.58 -30.67 41.66
C TRP A 338 -9.26 -29.21 42.01
N GLN A 339 -8.23 -28.98 42.83
CA GLN A 339 -7.56 -27.69 42.89
C GLN A 339 -6.52 -27.65 41.76
N PRO A 340 -6.57 -26.66 40.84
CA PRO A 340 -5.44 -26.42 39.96
C PRO A 340 -4.24 -26.12 40.86
N ARG A 341 -3.17 -26.91 40.76
CA ARG A 341 -1.91 -26.60 41.45
C ARG A 341 -1.52 -25.18 41.03
N LYS A 342 -1.51 -24.23 41.97
CA LYS A 342 -0.94 -22.90 41.73
C LYS A 342 0.50 -23.11 41.30
N LEU A 343 0.81 -22.89 40.03
CA LEU A 343 2.18 -22.92 39.51
C LEU A 343 2.98 -21.85 40.27
N SER A 344 3.89 -22.28 41.14
CA SER A 344 4.83 -21.42 41.84
C SER A 344 5.90 -20.96 40.85
N VAL A 345 5.59 -19.93 40.05
CA VAL A 345 6.52 -19.37 39.06
C VAL A 345 6.95 -17.96 39.45
N PHE A 346 8.19 -17.60 39.12
CA PHE A 346 8.65 -16.22 39.25
C PHE A 346 8.06 -15.36 38.14
N LYS A 347 7.72 -14.12 38.47
CA LYS A 347 7.04 -13.18 37.56
C LYS A 347 7.89 -11.96 37.20
N SER A 348 8.88 -11.65 38.03
CA SER A 348 9.79 -10.51 37.86
C SER A 348 10.97 -10.63 38.81
N LEU A 349 12.03 -9.87 38.54
CA LEU A 349 13.18 -9.73 39.45
C LEU A 349 12.75 -9.22 40.83
N ARG A 350 11.72 -8.37 40.88
CA ARG A 350 11.13 -7.87 42.14
C ARG A 350 10.50 -9.00 42.95
N HIS A 351 9.71 -9.86 42.31
CA HIS A 351 9.12 -11.03 42.97
C HIS A 351 10.22 -11.97 43.50
N MET A 352 11.25 -12.22 42.68
CA MET A 352 12.39 -13.04 43.09
C MET A 352 13.14 -12.47 44.30
N ARG A 353 13.36 -11.15 44.35
CA ARG A 353 13.97 -10.48 45.51
C ARG A 353 13.12 -10.60 46.77
N GLN A 354 11.80 -10.58 46.66
CA GLN A 354 10.89 -10.75 47.80
C GLN A 354 10.96 -12.17 48.37
N VAL A 355 11.06 -13.18 47.50
CA VAL A 355 11.14 -14.59 47.89
C VAL A 355 12.51 -14.95 48.46
N LEU A 356 13.61 -14.54 47.81
CA LEU A 356 14.98 -14.88 48.23
C LEU A 356 15.51 -13.99 49.37
N GLY A 357 14.92 -12.83 49.58
CA GLY A 357 15.44 -11.80 50.47
C GLY A 357 16.57 -10.97 49.83
N ALA A 358 16.79 -9.77 50.38
CA ALA A 358 17.74 -8.79 49.83
C ALA A 358 19.20 -9.27 49.72
N PRO A 359 19.83 -9.89 50.74
CA PRO A 359 21.24 -10.27 50.67
C PRO A 359 21.47 -11.42 49.67
N SER A 360 20.62 -12.44 49.70
CA SER A 360 20.72 -13.60 48.79
C SER A 360 20.47 -13.20 47.35
N PHE A 361 19.47 -12.35 47.09
CA PHE A 361 19.21 -11.83 45.74
C PHE A 361 20.38 -10.98 45.22
N ARG A 362 21.03 -10.17 46.07
CA ARG A 362 22.20 -9.37 45.67
C ARG A 362 23.36 -10.26 45.26
N THR A 363 23.66 -11.31 46.02
CA THR A 363 24.71 -12.28 45.67
C THR A 363 24.38 -12.99 44.36
N LEU A 364 23.14 -13.46 44.20
CA LEU A 364 22.67 -14.09 42.97
C LEU A 364 22.83 -13.17 41.76
N ALA A 365 22.30 -11.95 41.83
CA ALA A 365 22.38 -10.97 40.74
C ALA A 365 23.84 -10.62 40.41
N TRP A 366 24.73 -10.53 41.41
CA TRP A 366 26.16 -10.29 41.17
C TRP A 366 26.79 -11.44 40.36
N HIS A 367 26.52 -12.70 40.72
CA HIS A 367 27.05 -13.82 39.96
C HIS A 367 26.46 -13.91 38.55
N VAL A 368 25.18 -13.57 38.36
CA VAL A 368 24.55 -13.48 37.04
C VAL A 368 25.27 -12.44 36.17
N LEU A 369 25.42 -11.21 36.68
CA LEU A 369 26.05 -10.11 35.94
C LEU A 369 27.54 -10.34 35.64
N MET A 370 28.24 -11.09 36.49
CA MET A 370 29.64 -11.48 36.27
C MET A 370 29.79 -12.66 35.31
N GLY A 371 28.70 -13.27 34.83
CA GLY A 371 28.74 -14.42 33.93
C GLY A 371 29.18 -15.73 34.60
N ASN A 372 29.17 -15.79 35.94
CA ASN A 372 29.48 -17.01 36.68
C ASN A 372 28.40 -18.07 36.46
N GLN A 373 28.73 -19.34 36.69
CA GLN A 373 27.73 -20.40 36.65
C GLN A 373 26.74 -20.27 37.82
N VAL A 374 25.45 -20.20 37.47
CA VAL A 374 24.31 -20.12 38.38
C VAL A 374 23.57 -21.45 38.31
N ILE A 375 23.55 -22.16 39.44
CA ILE A 375 22.98 -23.50 39.54
C ILE A 375 21.69 -23.42 40.36
N TRP A 376 20.59 -23.83 39.75
CA TRP A 376 19.29 -23.92 40.40
C TRP A 376 18.90 -25.37 40.63
N LYS A 377 18.71 -25.76 41.89
CA LYS A 377 18.35 -27.12 42.25
C LYS A 377 16.93 -27.15 42.80
N SER A 378 16.03 -27.84 42.12
CA SER A 378 14.63 -27.97 42.54
C SER A 378 14.00 -29.27 42.03
N ARG A 379 12.90 -29.69 42.65
CA ARG A 379 12.00 -30.75 42.14
C ARG A 379 11.09 -30.25 41.02
N ASP A 380 10.79 -28.95 41.01
CA ASP A 380 9.86 -28.33 40.09
C ASP A 380 10.62 -27.68 38.93
N ALA A 381 10.46 -28.25 37.73
CA ALA A 381 11.13 -27.78 36.51
C ALA A 381 10.55 -26.44 36.02
N ASP A 382 9.24 -26.21 36.19
CA ASP A 382 8.58 -24.99 35.75
C ASP A 382 9.01 -23.80 36.61
N LEU A 383 9.19 -24.03 37.91
CA LEU A 383 9.80 -23.06 38.82
C LEU A 383 11.18 -22.66 38.31
N VAL A 384 12.08 -23.63 38.04
CA VAL A 384 13.45 -23.37 37.55
C VAL A 384 13.43 -22.60 36.22
N HIS A 385 12.57 -23.02 35.29
CA HIS A 385 12.44 -22.37 33.99
C HIS A 385 12.00 -20.90 34.12
N SER A 386 10.91 -20.63 34.86
CA SER A 386 10.41 -19.27 35.10
C SER A 386 11.45 -18.36 35.75
N ALA A 387 12.36 -18.97 36.48
CA ALA A 387 13.34 -18.27 37.24
C ALA A 387 14.56 -17.89 36.38
N PHE A 388 14.98 -18.77 35.43
CA PHE A 388 15.93 -18.39 34.39
C PHE A 388 15.36 -17.37 33.41
N GLU A 389 14.07 -17.43 33.07
CA GLU A 389 13.42 -16.41 32.24
C GLU A 389 13.53 -15.02 32.86
N VAL A 390 13.39 -14.92 34.19
CA VAL A 390 13.54 -13.66 34.90
C VAL A 390 15.00 -13.23 34.98
N LEU A 391 15.93 -14.15 35.28
CA LEU A 391 17.35 -13.81 35.44
C LEU A 391 18.03 -13.41 34.13
N ARG A 392 17.67 -14.03 33.00
CA ARG A 392 18.27 -13.71 31.70
C ARG A 392 18.02 -12.27 31.26
N THR A 393 16.95 -11.62 31.76
CA THR A 393 16.66 -10.21 31.45
C THR A 393 17.71 -9.23 31.96
N MET A 394 18.61 -9.66 32.85
CA MET A 394 19.73 -8.84 33.34
C MET A 394 20.97 -8.90 32.43
N LEU A 395 20.97 -9.75 31.40
CA LEU A 395 22.11 -10.01 30.53
C LEU A 395 21.72 -9.79 29.05
N PRO A 396 22.67 -9.35 28.21
CA PRO A 396 22.50 -9.40 26.76
C PRO A 396 22.22 -10.83 26.31
N VAL A 397 21.42 -11.00 25.25
CA VAL A 397 20.95 -12.33 24.82
C VAL A 397 22.09 -13.28 24.47
N GLY A 398 23.19 -12.76 23.91
CA GLY A 398 24.39 -13.54 23.57
C GLY A 398 25.23 -13.97 24.79
N CYS A 399 25.00 -13.40 25.96
CA CYS A 399 25.72 -13.77 27.19
C CYS A 399 25.05 -14.91 27.95
N VAL A 400 23.91 -15.44 27.48
CA VAL A 400 23.10 -16.42 28.20
C VAL A 400 23.12 -17.76 27.48
N ARG A 401 23.60 -18.80 28.17
CA ARG A 401 23.65 -20.20 27.72
C ARG A 401 22.97 -21.07 28.76
N VAL A 402 21.73 -21.48 28.47
CA VAL A 402 20.86 -22.15 29.45
C VAL A 402 20.75 -23.63 29.15
N ILE A 403 20.95 -24.46 30.18
CA ILE A 403 20.44 -25.83 30.22
C ILE A 403 19.28 -25.84 31.22
N PRO A 404 18.02 -25.90 30.73
CA PRO A 404 16.85 -25.57 31.55
C PRO A 404 16.64 -26.57 32.69
N TYR A 405 16.89 -27.86 32.44
CA TYR A 405 16.81 -28.89 33.46
C TYR A 405 17.62 -30.14 33.04
N SER A 406 18.56 -30.57 33.87
CA SER A 406 19.44 -31.71 33.60
C SER A 406 19.43 -32.71 34.76
N SER A 407 19.59 -33.99 34.43
CA SER A 407 19.77 -35.11 35.37
C SER A 407 21.23 -35.29 35.82
N GLN A 408 22.16 -34.56 35.21
CA GLN A 408 23.59 -34.59 35.52
C GLN A 408 24.16 -33.18 35.60
N TYR A 409 25.26 -33.02 36.33
CA TYR A 409 25.97 -31.75 36.37
C TYR A 409 26.64 -31.47 35.02
N GLU A 410 26.58 -30.20 34.59
CA GLU A 410 27.17 -29.72 33.35
C GLU A 410 28.15 -28.59 33.68
N GLU A 411 29.30 -28.59 33.01
CA GLU A 411 30.39 -27.64 33.29
C GLU A 411 30.10 -26.23 32.75
N ALA A 412 30.80 -25.23 33.30
CA ALA A 412 30.60 -23.81 32.97
C ALA A 412 30.88 -23.46 31.49
N TYR A 413 31.67 -24.28 30.78
CA TYR A 413 31.89 -24.11 29.34
C TYR A 413 30.66 -24.48 28.50
N ARG A 414 29.70 -25.25 29.04
CA ARG A 414 28.45 -25.60 28.34
C ARG A 414 27.31 -24.64 28.65
N CYS A 415 27.21 -24.19 29.90
CA CYS A 415 26.12 -23.32 30.33
C CYS A 415 26.54 -22.41 31.49
N ASN A 416 26.02 -21.18 31.51
CA ASN A 416 26.08 -20.33 32.70
C ASN A 416 24.81 -20.46 33.56
N PHE A 417 23.66 -20.83 32.99
CA PHE A 417 22.46 -21.16 33.75
C PHE A 417 22.18 -22.66 33.67
N LEU A 418 22.16 -23.33 34.83
CA LEU A 418 22.02 -24.79 34.93
C LEU A 418 20.91 -25.16 35.92
N GLY A 419 19.83 -25.74 35.40
CA GLY A 419 18.79 -26.35 36.21
C GLY A 419 19.12 -27.81 36.53
N LEU A 420 19.03 -28.23 37.80
CA LEU A 420 19.33 -29.59 38.24
C LEU A 420 18.21 -30.19 39.07
N GLY A 421 18.03 -31.50 38.92
CA GLY A 421 17.19 -32.28 39.82
C GLY A 421 17.72 -32.33 41.26
N PRO A 422 16.86 -32.60 42.25
CA PRO A 422 17.19 -32.56 43.68
C PRO A 422 18.24 -33.58 44.11
N HIS A 423 18.43 -34.66 43.36
CA HIS A 423 19.35 -35.75 43.68
C HIS A 423 20.68 -35.68 42.94
N VAL A 424 20.87 -34.71 42.05
CA VAL A 424 22.12 -34.57 41.28
C VAL A 424 23.26 -34.13 42.22
N GLN A 425 24.40 -34.81 42.13
CA GLN A 425 25.60 -34.46 42.89
C GLN A 425 26.41 -33.41 42.13
N ILE A 426 26.82 -32.36 42.84
CA ILE A 426 27.67 -31.29 42.30
C ILE A 426 29.12 -31.59 42.72
N PRO A 427 30.10 -31.56 41.80
CA PRO A 427 31.49 -31.86 42.11
C PRO A 427 32.08 -30.97 43.22
N PRO A 428 32.96 -31.50 44.08
CA PRO A 428 33.48 -30.78 45.26
C PRO A 428 34.30 -29.53 44.90
N HIS A 429 34.95 -29.51 43.74
CA HIS A 429 35.71 -28.34 43.27
C HIS A 429 34.80 -27.17 42.89
N VAL A 430 33.59 -27.44 42.40
CA VAL A 430 32.53 -26.45 42.16
C VAL A 430 31.89 -26.03 43.48
N LEU A 431 31.85 -26.96 44.45
CA LEU A 431 31.39 -26.67 45.81
C LEU A 431 32.30 -25.68 46.54
N ALA A 432 33.61 -25.75 46.29
CA ALA A 432 34.64 -24.88 46.82
C ALA A 432 34.88 -23.60 45.99
N SER A 433 34.42 -23.56 44.74
CA SER A 433 34.54 -22.38 43.87
C SER A 433 33.40 -21.37 44.10
N GLY A 434 33.60 -20.14 43.63
CA GLY A 434 32.64 -19.05 43.71
C GLY A 434 31.41 -19.18 42.80
N ALA A 435 30.91 -20.39 42.53
CA ALA A 435 29.65 -20.60 41.80
C ALA A 435 28.44 -20.25 42.69
N CYS A 436 27.44 -19.58 42.13
CA CYS A 436 26.23 -19.22 42.88
C CYS A 436 25.22 -20.36 42.89
N ARG A 437 24.71 -20.70 44.07
CA ARG A 437 23.75 -21.80 44.24
C ARG A 437 22.47 -21.28 44.85
N VAL A 438 21.35 -21.65 44.23
CA VAL A 438 20.03 -21.43 44.77
C VAL A 438 19.36 -22.78 44.93
N ALA A 439 19.13 -23.19 46.17
CA ALA A 439 18.36 -24.38 46.51
C ALA A 439 17.07 -23.93 47.19
N LEU A 440 15.93 -24.18 46.54
CA LEU A 440 14.61 -24.02 47.13
C LEU A 440 13.99 -25.42 47.21
N GLY A 441 13.70 -25.86 48.43
CA GLY A 441 13.15 -27.18 48.73
C GLY A 441 11.70 -27.34 48.31
#